data_AF-A0A1I4CD48-F1
#
_entry.id   AF-A0A1I4CD48-F1
#
_cell.length_a   1.000
_cell.length_b   1.000
_cell.length_c   1.000
_cell.angle_alpha   90.00
_cell.angle_beta   90.00
_cell.angle_gamma   90.00
#
_symmetry.space_group_name_H-M   'P 1'
#
loop_
_entity.id
_entity.type
_entity.pdbx_description
1 polymer ?
#
loop_
_entity_poly.entity_id
_entity_poly.type
_entity_poly.pdbx_seq_one_letter_code
_entity_poly.pdbx_strand_id
1 'polypeptide(L)'
;MRTPLIAVLSGVLASLLFAGTAGAGVAEQAGPAPTGKTALTGNPIYKSGKLDLKKCEEQPVRPDDLDSSRVYLEFLMDCLNESWEYQLTKAKLPFSRPRLETISRIGRPTGCGDFPEGAQAVYCPINKKITFFLSPSILSQPTELFLFQVMAHEYGHHVQQLSGIMGAVDSRTYKSDKDFLPVLRQVELQAECLSGAFIGSVWQSLGRRQSDFTYVLRAAYDTASHGKAVNIAYWLKRGFDQEGPGACNTFSAPKSKVA
;
A
#
# COMPACT_ATOMS: atom_id res chain seq x y z
N MET A 1 12.63 -76.57 37.00
CA MET A 1 12.45 -75.68 38.15
C MET A 1 12.67 -74.24 37.69
N ARG A 2 11.69 -73.37 37.97
CA ARG A 2 11.75 -71.89 38.05
C ARG A 2 12.13 -71.09 36.79
N THR A 3 11.11 -70.48 36.19
CA THR A 3 11.15 -69.14 35.56
C THR A 3 11.40 -68.06 36.64
N PRO A 4 11.99 -66.87 36.35
CA PRO A 4 11.33 -65.84 35.52
C PRO A 4 12.21 -64.87 34.68
N LEU A 5 11.50 -64.23 33.73
CA LEU A 5 11.55 -62.88 33.13
C LEU A 5 12.77 -61.96 33.34
N ILE A 6 13.19 -61.29 32.24
CA ILE A 6 13.07 -59.84 32.00
C ILE A 6 13.36 -59.53 30.52
N ALA A 7 12.55 -58.64 29.95
CA ALA A 7 12.55 -58.14 28.58
C ALA A 7 13.62 -57.06 28.33
N VAL A 8 13.93 -56.76 27.06
CA VAL A 8 13.80 -55.41 26.45
C VAL A 8 14.02 -55.51 24.92
N LEU A 9 13.14 -54.81 24.19
CA LEU A 9 13.06 -54.63 22.75
C LEU A 9 14.20 -53.77 22.16
N SER A 10 14.51 -53.99 20.88
CA SER A 10 14.74 -53.00 19.80
C SER A 10 15.35 -53.77 18.61
N GLY A 11 14.97 -53.66 17.35
CA GLY A 11 14.03 -52.85 16.58
C GLY A 11 14.25 -53.23 15.10
N VAL A 12 13.38 -52.80 14.19
CA VAL A 12 13.69 -52.35 12.82
C VAL A 12 12.34 -51.95 12.21
N LEU A 13 12.23 -50.65 11.97
CA LEU A 13 11.12 -49.97 11.31
C LEU A 13 11.14 -50.33 9.82
N ALA A 14 10.01 -50.84 9.30
CA ALA A 14 9.77 -50.95 7.88
C ALA A 14 9.13 -49.65 7.36
N SER A 15 9.79 -49.01 6.40
CA SER A 15 9.39 -47.77 5.76
C SER A 15 8.10 -47.94 4.95
N LEU A 16 6.99 -47.36 5.42
CA LEU A 16 5.77 -47.20 4.64
C LEU A 16 5.83 -45.88 3.87
N LEU A 17 5.89 -45.98 2.54
CA LEU A 17 5.72 -44.84 1.62
C LEU A 17 4.24 -44.39 1.66
N PHE A 18 3.96 -43.29 2.36
CA PHE A 18 2.71 -42.55 2.16
C PHE A 18 2.89 -41.58 0.99
N ALA A 19 2.24 -41.89 -0.13
CA ALA A 19 2.02 -40.92 -1.19
C ALA A 19 1.05 -39.85 -0.69
N GLY A 20 1.60 -38.75 -0.16
CA GLY A 20 0.84 -37.54 0.13
C GLY A 20 0.51 -36.84 -1.18
N THR A 21 -0.75 -36.85 -1.59
CA THR A 21 -1.28 -35.92 -2.58
C THR A 21 -1.21 -34.52 -1.99
N ALA A 22 -0.10 -33.81 -2.24
CA ALA A 22 -0.06 -32.37 -2.07
C ALA A 22 -1.12 -31.79 -3.01
N GLY A 23 -2.23 -31.35 -2.44
CA GLY A 23 -3.19 -30.51 -3.13
C GLY A 23 -2.47 -29.23 -3.52
N ALA A 24 -1.91 -29.20 -4.74
CA ALA A 24 -1.62 -27.97 -5.43
C ALA A 24 -2.97 -27.28 -5.61
N GLY A 25 -3.32 -26.40 -4.66
CA GLY A 25 -4.36 -25.41 -4.88
C GLY A 25 -3.95 -24.70 -6.16
N VAL A 26 -4.70 -24.91 -7.24
CA VAL A 26 -4.53 -24.18 -8.48
C VAL A 26 -4.67 -22.71 -8.09
N ALA A 27 -3.55 -21.99 -8.04
CA ALA A 27 -3.59 -20.55 -7.90
C ALA A 27 -4.47 -20.05 -9.04
N GLU A 28 -5.67 -19.56 -8.71
CA GLU A 28 -6.59 -19.02 -9.70
C GLU A 28 -5.83 -17.91 -10.42
N GLN A 29 -5.53 -18.11 -11.71
CA GLN A 29 -4.68 -17.18 -12.43
C GLN A 29 -5.33 -15.80 -12.40
N ALA A 30 -4.59 -14.80 -11.91
CA ALA A 30 -5.03 -13.41 -11.93
C ALA A 30 -5.41 -13.02 -13.36
N GLY A 31 -6.59 -12.42 -13.52
CA GLY A 31 -7.02 -11.89 -14.82
C GLY A 31 -6.25 -10.61 -15.18
N PRO A 32 -6.31 -10.16 -16.44
CA PRO A 32 -5.79 -8.86 -16.80
C PRO A 32 -6.51 -7.76 -16.03
N ALA A 33 -5.79 -6.69 -15.67
CA ALA A 33 -6.41 -5.52 -15.06
C ALA A 33 -7.45 -4.91 -16.02
N PRO A 34 -8.59 -4.40 -15.49
CA PRO A 34 -9.60 -3.75 -16.32
C PRO A 34 -9.05 -2.48 -16.99
N THR A 35 -9.71 -2.04 -18.06
CA THR A 35 -9.37 -0.81 -18.79
C THR A 35 -10.56 0.15 -18.85
N GLY A 36 -10.31 1.38 -19.30
CA GLY A 36 -11.35 2.38 -19.59
C GLY A 36 -12.28 2.68 -18.39
N LYS A 37 -13.59 2.76 -18.66
CA LYS A 37 -14.58 3.09 -17.62
C LYS A 37 -14.66 2.02 -16.52
N THR A 38 -14.50 0.75 -16.88
CA THR A 38 -14.53 -0.36 -15.90
C THR A 38 -13.40 -0.21 -14.90
N ALA A 39 -12.19 0.15 -15.35
CA ALA A 39 -11.07 0.38 -14.44
C ALA A 39 -11.34 1.50 -13.44
N LEU A 40 -11.99 2.58 -13.86
CA LEU A 40 -12.13 3.78 -13.03
C LEU A 40 -13.30 3.67 -12.06
N THR A 41 -14.48 3.28 -12.53
CA THR A 41 -15.71 3.30 -11.73
C THR A 41 -16.21 1.92 -11.32
N GLY A 42 -15.90 0.89 -12.11
CA GLY A 42 -16.40 -0.48 -11.93
C GLY A 42 -15.34 -1.49 -11.47
N ASN A 43 -14.22 -1.01 -10.93
CA ASN A 43 -13.05 -1.85 -10.65
C ASN A 43 -13.38 -2.95 -9.65
N PRO A 44 -12.98 -4.22 -9.89
CA PRO A 44 -13.20 -5.30 -8.93
C PRO A 44 -12.52 -5.05 -7.57
N ILE A 45 -11.47 -4.23 -7.50
CA ILE A 45 -10.84 -3.86 -6.22
C ILE A 45 -11.84 -3.20 -5.25
N TYR A 46 -12.87 -2.51 -5.74
CA TYR A 46 -13.87 -1.89 -4.85
C TYR A 46 -14.80 -2.91 -4.16
N LYS A 47 -14.77 -4.18 -4.59
CA LYS A 47 -15.63 -5.25 -4.06
C LYS A 47 -14.87 -6.29 -3.24
N SER A 48 -13.56 -6.14 -3.05
CA SER A 48 -12.74 -7.13 -2.34
C SER A 48 -12.89 -7.08 -0.80
N GLY A 49 -13.63 -6.10 -0.27
CA GLY A 49 -13.96 -6.00 1.16
C GLY A 49 -12.89 -5.26 1.96
N LYS A 50 -12.81 -5.55 3.27
CA LYS A 50 -11.78 -5.01 4.16
C LYS A 50 -10.44 -5.71 3.93
N LEU A 51 -9.35 -5.01 4.28
CA LEU A 51 -8.01 -5.56 4.35
C LEU A 51 -7.89 -6.50 5.55
N ASP A 52 -7.34 -7.68 5.31
CA ASP A 52 -7.28 -8.76 6.30
C ASP A 52 -6.05 -8.66 7.22
N LEU A 53 -4.97 -8.00 6.78
CA LEU A 53 -3.80 -7.79 7.65
C LEU A 53 -4.17 -6.85 8.81
N LYS A 54 -4.10 -7.38 10.04
CA LYS A 54 -4.39 -6.66 11.29
C LYS A 54 -3.17 -6.29 12.09
N LYS A 55 -2.00 -6.82 11.73
CA LYS A 55 -0.74 -6.60 12.43
C LYS A 55 0.32 -6.14 11.44
N CYS A 56 0.96 -5.02 11.76
CA CYS A 56 2.19 -4.59 11.12
C CYS A 56 3.17 -4.22 12.24
N GLU A 57 4.35 -4.82 12.24
CA GLU A 57 5.37 -4.49 13.23
C GLU A 57 6.13 -3.24 12.76
N GLU A 58 6.18 -2.22 13.61
CA GLU A 58 6.98 -1.02 13.36
C GLU A 58 8.37 -1.19 13.98
N GLN A 59 9.39 -0.79 13.22
CA GLN A 59 10.75 -0.67 13.71
C GLN A 59 10.98 0.74 14.25
N PRO A 60 11.77 0.93 15.32
CA PRO A 60 12.02 2.25 15.86
C PRO A 60 12.83 3.11 14.89
N VAL A 61 12.39 4.35 14.66
CA VAL A 61 13.17 5.35 13.89
C VAL A 61 13.99 6.19 14.87
N ARG A 62 15.31 6.20 14.70
CA ARG A 62 16.23 7.02 15.51
C ARG A 62 16.42 8.39 14.85
N PRO A 63 16.37 9.49 15.61
CA PRO A 63 16.66 10.83 15.07
C PRO A 63 18.05 10.88 14.42
N ASP A 64 18.13 11.61 13.30
CA ASP A 64 19.36 11.81 12.51
C ASP A 64 20.02 10.51 11.98
N ASP A 65 19.29 9.38 11.99
CA ASP A 65 19.78 8.08 11.57
C ASP A 65 19.06 7.60 10.29
N LEU A 66 19.76 7.78 9.17
CA LEU A 66 19.29 7.38 7.84
C LEU A 66 19.01 5.88 7.74
N ASP A 67 19.81 5.04 8.38
CA ASP A 67 19.69 3.58 8.25
C ASP A 67 18.49 3.07 9.05
N SER A 68 18.22 3.65 10.23
CA SER A 68 16.98 3.34 10.96
C SER A 68 15.72 3.70 10.15
N SER A 69 15.74 4.83 9.44
CA SER A 69 14.64 5.27 8.58
C SER A 69 14.46 4.36 7.36
N ARG A 70 15.55 3.85 6.78
CA ARG A 70 15.51 2.86 5.69
C ARG A 70 14.89 1.55 6.14
N VAL A 71 15.38 1.00 7.26
CA VAL A 71 14.86 -0.24 7.84
C VAL A 71 13.36 -0.09 8.14
N TYR A 72 12.94 1.06 8.70
CA TYR A 72 11.53 1.34 8.92
C TYR A 72 10.69 1.29 7.63
N LEU A 73 11.13 1.97 6.56
CA LEU A 73 10.42 1.98 5.28
C LEU A 73 10.40 0.60 4.60
N GLU A 74 11.43 -0.22 4.78
CA GLU A 74 11.49 -1.60 4.28
C GLU A 74 10.47 -2.50 4.99
N PHE A 75 10.41 -2.47 6.32
CA PHE A 75 9.41 -3.22 7.08
C PHE A 75 7.98 -2.77 6.76
N LEU A 76 7.77 -1.46 6.61
CA LEU A 76 6.49 -0.92 6.19
C LEU A 76 6.10 -1.39 4.78
N MET A 77 7.05 -1.43 3.85
CA MET A 77 6.85 -1.97 2.51
C MET A 77 6.39 -3.43 2.57
N ASP A 78 6.93 -4.24 3.47
CA ASP A 78 6.51 -5.64 3.64
C ASP A 78 5.06 -5.76 4.12
N CYS A 79 4.64 -4.96 5.11
CA CYS A 79 3.24 -4.91 5.55
C CYS A 79 2.29 -4.48 4.43
N LEU A 80 2.69 -3.48 3.63
CA LEU A 80 1.91 -3.01 2.48
C LEU A 80 1.80 -4.09 1.40
N ASN A 81 2.90 -4.78 1.10
CA ASN A 81 2.92 -5.90 0.17
C ASN A 81 1.98 -7.02 0.61
N GLU A 82 2.06 -7.47 1.85
CA GLU A 82 1.20 -8.53 2.37
C GLU A 82 -0.29 -8.13 2.31
N SER A 83 -0.60 -6.91 2.75
CA SER A 83 -1.97 -6.38 2.75
C SER A 83 -2.58 -6.36 1.35
N TRP A 84 -1.85 -5.79 0.38
CA TRP A 84 -2.38 -5.55 -0.95
C TRP A 84 -2.24 -6.75 -1.89
N GLU A 85 -1.25 -7.63 -1.69
CA GLU A 85 -1.14 -8.91 -2.41
C GLU A 85 -2.39 -9.75 -2.17
N TYR A 86 -2.78 -9.90 -0.91
CA TYR A 86 -4.00 -10.61 -0.54
C TYR A 86 -5.24 -9.95 -1.16
N GLN A 87 -5.34 -8.62 -1.04
CA GLN A 87 -6.52 -7.88 -1.49
C GLN A 87 -6.70 -7.88 -3.02
N LEU A 88 -5.61 -7.75 -3.78
CA LEU A 88 -5.61 -7.79 -5.24
C LEU A 88 -5.90 -9.21 -5.74
N THR A 89 -5.32 -10.24 -5.10
CA THR A 89 -5.60 -11.65 -5.39
C THR A 89 -7.08 -11.96 -5.19
N LYS A 90 -7.68 -11.51 -4.07
CA LYS A 90 -9.12 -11.65 -3.80
C LYS A 90 -10.00 -10.95 -4.85
N ALA A 91 -9.51 -9.86 -5.44
CA ALA A 91 -10.14 -9.16 -6.55
C ALA A 91 -9.85 -9.78 -7.94
N LYS A 92 -9.08 -10.88 -8.01
CA LYS A 92 -8.57 -11.52 -9.24
C LYS A 92 -7.75 -10.56 -10.13
N LEU A 93 -7.06 -9.61 -9.51
CA LEU A 93 -6.19 -8.62 -10.16
C LEU A 93 -4.73 -9.06 -10.08
N PRO A 94 -3.87 -8.61 -11.02
CA PRO A 94 -2.45 -8.95 -10.99
C PRO A 94 -1.76 -8.31 -9.80
N PHE A 95 -0.74 -8.99 -9.28
CA PHE A 95 0.14 -8.47 -8.24
C PHE A 95 1.61 -8.55 -8.64
N SER A 96 2.37 -7.53 -8.28
CA SER A 96 3.83 -7.53 -8.34
C SER A 96 4.32 -6.49 -7.35
N ARG A 97 5.28 -6.81 -6.48
CA ARG A 97 5.81 -5.86 -5.51
C ARG A 97 6.44 -4.64 -6.19
N PRO A 98 6.29 -3.41 -5.65
CA PRO A 98 7.05 -2.27 -6.13
C PRO A 98 8.48 -2.34 -5.60
N ARG A 99 9.40 -1.65 -6.27
CA ARG A 99 10.75 -1.40 -5.74
C ARG A 99 10.72 -0.18 -4.81
N LEU A 100 11.57 -0.19 -3.79
CA LEU A 100 11.83 0.96 -2.94
C LEU A 100 13.23 1.50 -3.22
N GLU A 101 13.36 2.83 -3.33
CA GLU A 101 14.64 3.52 -3.37
C GLU A 101 14.59 4.70 -2.41
N THR A 102 15.50 4.75 -1.45
CA THR A 102 15.68 5.94 -0.60
C THR A 102 16.79 6.83 -1.14
N ILE A 103 16.54 8.12 -1.29
CA ILE A 103 17.53 9.12 -1.70
C ILE A 103 17.73 10.15 -0.58
N SER A 104 18.95 10.68 -0.44
CA SER A 104 19.26 11.78 0.49
C SER A 104 19.56 13.10 -0.22
N ARG A 105 19.55 13.09 -1.56
CA ARG A 105 19.68 14.26 -2.43
C ARG A 105 18.84 14.06 -3.68
N ILE A 106 18.11 15.09 -4.08
CA ILE A 106 17.43 15.13 -5.38
C ILE A 106 18.50 15.29 -6.47
N GLY A 107 18.45 14.46 -7.51
CA GLY A 107 19.41 14.61 -8.62
C GLY A 107 19.38 13.54 -9.70
N ARG A 108 18.77 12.37 -9.48
CA ARG A 108 18.54 11.38 -10.55
C ARG A 108 17.05 11.28 -10.90
N PRO A 109 16.70 11.14 -12.19
CA PRO A 109 15.32 10.88 -12.59
C PRO A 109 14.75 9.59 -11.99
N THR A 110 13.46 9.60 -11.68
CA THR A 110 12.73 8.50 -11.01
C THR A 110 12.30 7.39 -11.98
N GLY A 111 12.62 7.55 -13.27
CA GLY A 111 12.12 6.76 -14.39
C GLY A 111 10.86 7.35 -15.04
N CYS A 112 10.18 8.27 -14.35
CA CYS A 112 9.01 9.00 -14.84
C CYS A 112 9.29 10.50 -15.01
N GLY A 113 10.57 10.90 -15.01
CA GLY A 113 11.01 12.29 -15.03
C GLY A 113 11.81 12.66 -13.78
N ASP A 114 11.97 13.95 -13.55
CA ASP A 114 12.63 14.46 -12.35
C ASP A 114 11.80 14.21 -11.09
N PHE A 115 12.47 14.18 -9.94
CA PHE A 115 11.78 14.08 -8.66
C PHE A 115 10.98 15.38 -8.43
N PRO A 116 9.67 15.31 -8.12
CA PRO A 116 8.85 16.51 -8.01
C PRO A 116 9.33 17.45 -6.89
N GLU A 117 9.36 18.75 -7.18
CA GLU A 117 9.76 19.75 -6.20
C GLU A 117 8.80 19.74 -4.99
N GLY A 118 9.36 19.76 -3.78
CA GLY A 118 8.59 19.78 -2.53
C GLY A 118 7.95 18.44 -2.15
N ALA A 119 8.05 17.40 -2.97
CA ALA A 119 7.55 16.07 -2.63
C ALA A 119 8.46 15.35 -1.62
N GLN A 120 7.86 14.47 -0.83
CA GLN A 120 8.59 13.60 0.09
C GLN A 120 8.91 12.24 -0.54
N ALA A 121 8.03 11.76 -1.40
CA ALA A 121 8.19 10.52 -2.14
C ALA A 121 7.46 10.63 -3.48
N VAL A 122 7.68 9.67 -4.36
CA VAL A 122 6.97 9.55 -5.63
C VAL A 122 6.96 8.11 -6.12
N TYR A 123 5.80 7.65 -6.56
CA TYR A 123 5.62 6.41 -7.29
C TYR A 123 5.73 6.61 -8.81
N CYS A 124 6.58 5.82 -9.47
CA CYS A 124 6.69 5.79 -10.92
C CYS A 124 6.03 4.53 -11.50
N PRO A 125 4.93 4.64 -12.27
CA PRO A 125 4.22 3.49 -12.84
C PRO A 125 5.03 2.73 -13.90
N ILE A 126 5.94 3.40 -14.62
CA ILE A 126 6.75 2.80 -15.71
C ILE A 126 7.66 1.69 -15.18
N ASN A 127 8.29 1.93 -14.03
CA ASN A 127 9.29 1.04 -13.45
C ASN A 127 8.85 0.45 -12.11
N LYS A 128 7.60 0.70 -11.70
CA LYS A 128 6.95 0.29 -10.44
C LYS A 128 7.85 0.54 -9.23
N LYS A 129 8.33 1.77 -9.07
CA LYS A 129 9.26 2.15 -8.01
C LYS A 129 8.71 3.30 -7.19
N ILE A 130 8.80 3.18 -5.87
CA ILE A 130 8.64 4.28 -4.92
C ILE A 130 10.04 4.82 -4.62
N THR A 131 10.27 6.09 -4.93
CA THR A 131 11.48 6.82 -4.53
C THR A 131 11.14 7.72 -3.36
N PHE A 132 11.83 7.58 -2.23
CA PHE A 132 11.55 8.29 -0.97
C PHE A 132 12.73 9.19 -0.58
N PHE A 133 12.50 10.48 -0.36
CA PHE A 133 13.55 11.48 -0.12
C PHE A 133 13.81 11.74 1.37
N LEU A 134 14.74 10.99 1.97
CA LEU A 134 15.14 11.17 3.37
C LEU A 134 16.10 12.36 3.53
N SER A 135 15.52 13.57 3.57
CA SER A 135 16.26 14.81 3.77
C SER A 135 16.72 14.98 5.22
N PRO A 136 17.75 15.80 5.51
CA PRO A 136 18.16 16.09 6.88
C PRO A 136 17.04 16.65 7.77
N SER A 137 16.09 17.41 7.22
CA SER A 137 14.96 17.94 7.98
C SER A 137 13.92 16.88 8.36
N ILE A 138 13.80 15.83 7.56
CA ILE A 138 12.93 14.68 7.86
C ILE A 138 13.59 13.77 8.90
N LEU A 139 14.90 13.55 8.78
CA LEU A 139 15.66 12.71 9.70
C LEU A 139 15.76 13.32 11.11
N SER A 140 15.80 14.64 11.23
CA SER A 140 15.93 15.33 12.53
C SER A 140 14.63 15.42 13.34
N GLN A 141 13.51 14.99 12.76
CA GLN A 141 12.20 14.97 13.42
C GLN A 141 11.77 13.52 13.68
N PRO A 142 11.13 13.20 14.81
CA PRO A 142 10.50 11.89 15.01
C PRO A 142 9.28 11.78 14.07
N THR A 143 9.52 11.22 12.89
CA THR A 143 8.65 11.32 11.70
C THR A 143 7.92 10.02 11.36
N GLU A 144 7.90 9.04 12.25
CA GLU A 144 7.33 7.71 11.96
C GLU A 144 5.92 7.79 11.37
N LEU A 145 5.03 8.61 11.94
CA LEU A 145 3.67 8.81 11.44
C LEU A 145 3.62 9.40 10.04
N PHE A 146 4.51 10.34 9.74
CA PHE A 146 4.59 10.98 8.44
C PHE A 146 5.17 10.03 7.40
N LEU A 147 6.28 9.36 7.72
CA LEU A 147 6.87 8.31 6.89
C LEU A 147 5.85 7.21 6.61
N PHE A 148 5.06 6.82 7.61
CA PHE A 148 4.01 5.82 7.51
C PHE A 148 2.94 6.21 6.50
N GLN A 149 2.36 7.40 6.66
CA GLN A 149 1.29 7.87 5.80
C GLN A 149 1.77 8.12 4.37
N VAL A 150 2.94 8.75 4.18
CA VAL A 150 3.48 9.02 2.83
C VAL A 150 3.79 7.72 2.10
N MET A 151 4.43 6.76 2.77
CA MET A 151 4.71 5.46 2.15
C MET A 151 3.43 4.71 1.77
N ALA A 152 2.41 4.74 2.64
CA ALA A 152 1.11 4.15 2.34
C ALA A 152 0.38 4.87 1.18
N HIS A 153 0.55 6.19 1.06
CA HIS A 153 0.04 6.98 -0.07
C HIS A 153 0.68 6.57 -1.40
N GLU A 154 2.01 6.51 -1.46
CA GLU A 154 2.72 6.09 -2.67
C GLU A 154 2.40 4.64 -3.06
N TYR A 155 2.18 3.78 -2.07
CA TYR A 155 1.69 2.42 -2.32
C TYR A 155 0.24 2.42 -2.85
N GLY A 156 -0.58 3.39 -2.46
CA GLY A 156 -1.89 3.65 -3.06
C GLY A 156 -1.81 3.83 -4.57
N HIS A 157 -0.84 4.58 -5.08
CA HIS A 157 -0.58 4.68 -6.53
C HIS A 157 -0.15 3.35 -7.15
N HIS A 158 0.63 2.55 -6.42
CA HIS A 158 0.97 1.21 -6.87
C HIS A 158 -0.26 0.30 -7.02
N VAL A 159 -1.21 0.37 -6.08
CA VAL A 159 -2.51 -0.32 -6.19
C VAL A 159 -3.32 0.18 -7.39
N GLN A 160 -3.32 1.49 -7.66
CA GLN A 160 -3.96 2.05 -8.86
C GLN A 160 -3.32 1.53 -10.15
N GLN A 161 -1.99 1.38 -10.19
CA GLN A 161 -1.30 0.80 -11.34
C GLN A 161 -1.69 -0.65 -11.56
N LEU A 162 -1.65 -1.49 -10.51
CA LEU A 162 -1.96 -2.92 -10.61
C LEU A 162 -3.44 -3.19 -10.92
N SER A 163 -4.33 -2.32 -10.45
CA SER A 163 -5.77 -2.42 -10.72
C SER A 163 -6.19 -1.82 -12.07
N GLY A 164 -5.26 -1.27 -12.86
CA GLY A 164 -5.53 -0.69 -14.18
C GLY A 164 -6.12 0.72 -14.15
N ILE A 165 -6.25 1.33 -12.97
CA ILE A 165 -6.77 2.70 -12.81
C ILE A 165 -5.83 3.71 -13.45
N MET A 166 -4.53 3.67 -13.13
CA MET A 166 -3.55 4.59 -13.73
C MET A 166 -3.51 4.43 -15.25
N GLY A 167 -3.43 3.19 -15.74
CA GLY A 167 -3.47 2.93 -17.19
C GLY A 167 -4.74 3.47 -17.87
N ALA A 168 -5.89 3.43 -17.21
CA ALA A 168 -7.12 4.04 -17.73
C ALA A 168 -7.11 5.57 -17.71
N VAL A 169 -6.46 6.20 -16.73
CA VAL A 169 -6.24 7.65 -16.68
C VAL A 169 -5.27 8.08 -17.79
N ASP A 170 -4.15 7.37 -17.95
CA ASP A 170 -3.08 7.66 -18.91
C ASP A 170 -3.53 7.44 -20.36
N SER A 171 -4.46 6.51 -20.59
CA SER A 171 -5.01 6.25 -21.92
C SER A 171 -5.91 7.37 -22.46
N ARG A 172 -6.29 8.35 -21.62
CA ARG A 172 -7.16 9.47 -22.02
C ARG A 172 -6.32 10.61 -22.58
N THR A 173 -6.86 11.29 -23.59
CA THR A 173 -6.29 12.54 -24.11
C THR A 173 -6.85 13.74 -23.34
N TYR A 174 -5.96 14.55 -22.79
CA TYR A 174 -6.29 15.83 -22.16
C TYR A 174 -5.82 16.96 -23.08
N LYS A 175 -6.63 18.01 -23.26
CA LYS A 175 -6.29 19.12 -24.16
C LYS A 175 -5.37 20.14 -23.47
N SER A 176 -5.31 20.11 -22.14
CA SER A 176 -4.50 21.01 -21.32
C SER A 176 -4.34 20.45 -19.91
N ASP A 177 -3.38 20.98 -19.15
CA ASP A 177 -3.21 20.67 -17.73
C ASP A 177 -4.45 21.03 -16.91
N LYS A 178 -5.17 22.08 -17.31
CA LYS A 178 -6.42 22.49 -16.68
C LYS A 178 -7.52 21.43 -16.82
N ASP A 179 -7.53 20.69 -17.93
CA ASP A 179 -8.48 19.60 -18.14
C ASP A 179 -8.06 18.32 -17.39
N PHE A 180 -6.75 18.12 -17.19
CA PHE A 180 -6.22 16.99 -16.44
C PHE A 180 -6.33 17.16 -14.92
N LEU A 181 -6.17 18.38 -14.41
CA LEU A 181 -6.08 18.67 -12.98
C LEU A 181 -7.24 18.09 -12.14
N PRO A 182 -8.52 18.14 -12.56
CA PRO A 182 -9.60 17.51 -11.81
C PRO A 182 -9.49 15.97 -11.76
N VAL A 183 -8.93 15.34 -12.80
CA VAL A 183 -8.70 13.90 -12.83
C VAL A 183 -7.50 13.54 -11.96
N LEU A 184 -6.44 14.35 -11.99
CA LEU A 184 -5.30 14.20 -11.07
C LEU A 184 -5.77 14.21 -9.61
N ARG A 185 -6.64 15.16 -9.22
CA ARG A 185 -7.23 15.17 -7.87
C ARG A 185 -7.97 13.89 -7.52
N GLN A 186 -8.67 13.27 -8.47
CA GLN A 186 -9.32 11.98 -8.22
C GLN A 186 -8.29 10.87 -7.98
N VAL A 187 -7.16 10.88 -8.69
CA VAL A 187 -6.05 9.94 -8.51
C VAL A 187 -5.41 10.13 -7.14
N GLU A 188 -4.99 11.34 -6.79
CA GLU A 188 -4.33 11.64 -5.51
C GLU A 188 -5.25 11.36 -4.32
N LEU A 189 -6.51 11.80 -4.36
CA LEU A 189 -7.47 11.57 -3.27
C LEU A 189 -7.84 10.09 -3.13
N GLN A 190 -7.74 9.31 -4.20
CA GLN A 190 -7.92 7.86 -4.09
C GLN A 190 -6.70 7.22 -3.46
N ALA A 191 -5.48 7.60 -3.83
CA ALA A 191 -4.27 7.13 -3.17
C ALA A 191 -4.30 7.46 -1.67
N GLU A 192 -4.78 8.65 -1.31
CA GLU A 192 -5.02 9.07 0.07
C GLU A 192 -6.07 8.21 0.80
N CYS A 193 -7.15 7.81 0.13
CA CYS A 193 -8.13 6.89 0.72
C CYS A 193 -7.56 5.48 0.88
N LEU A 194 -6.81 4.99 -0.11
CA LEU A 194 -6.18 3.67 -0.06
C LEU A 194 -5.12 3.61 1.04
N SER A 195 -4.35 4.68 1.25
CA SER A 195 -3.43 4.80 2.38
C SER A 195 -4.20 4.71 3.70
N GLY A 196 -5.29 5.48 3.83
CA GLY A 196 -6.20 5.39 4.98
C GLY A 196 -6.69 3.98 5.24
N ALA A 197 -7.12 3.25 4.20
CA ALA A 197 -7.59 1.88 4.33
C ALA A 197 -6.55 0.94 4.94
N PHE A 198 -5.29 1.02 4.48
CA PHE A 198 -4.18 0.28 5.08
C PHE A 198 -3.89 0.73 6.51
N ILE A 199 -3.77 2.04 6.74
CA ILE A 199 -3.48 2.61 8.06
C ILE A 199 -4.53 2.11 9.07
N GLY A 200 -5.81 2.20 8.73
CA GLY A 200 -6.92 1.74 9.56
C GLY A 200 -6.87 0.25 9.86
N SER A 201 -6.50 -0.60 8.89
CA SER A 201 -6.51 -2.05 9.07
C SER A 201 -5.47 -2.53 10.08
N VAL A 202 -4.33 -1.84 10.18
CA VAL A 202 -3.23 -2.19 11.10
C VAL A 202 -3.16 -1.31 12.35
N TRP A 203 -3.91 -0.21 12.42
CA TRP A 203 -3.77 0.85 13.45
C TRP A 203 -3.75 0.32 14.88
N GLN A 204 -4.63 -0.63 15.21
CA GLN A 204 -4.74 -1.20 16.55
C GLN A 204 -3.46 -1.94 16.99
N SER A 205 -2.72 -2.53 16.04
CA SER A 205 -1.48 -3.24 16.34
C SER A 205 -0.29 -2.31 16.64
N LEU A 206 -0.36 -1.06 16.18
CA LEU A 206 0.74 -0.10 16.30
C LEU A 206 0.85 0.53 17.70
N GLY A 207 -0.16 0.35 18.55
CA GLY A 207 -0.21 1.00 19.87
C GLY A 207 -0.28 2.53 19.82
N ARG A 208 -0.58 3.11 18.65
CA ARG A 208 -0.69 4.56 18.42
C ARG A 208 -2.01 5.11 18.97
N ARG A 209 -2.01 6.37 19.40
CA ARG A 209 -3.20 7.02 19.95
C ARG A 209 -4.11 7.52 18.83
N GLN A 210 -5.42 7.55 19.04
CA GLN A 210 -6.35 8.15 18.06
C GLN A 210 -6.03 9.64 17.77
N SER A 211 -5.41 10.34 18.72
CA SER A 211 -4.91 11.71 18.55
C SER A 211 -3.85 11.81 17.46
N ASP A 212 -3.05 10.76 17.26
CA ASP A 212 -1.96 10.73 16.28
C ASP A 212 -2.54 10.71 14.86
N PHE A 213 -3.57 9.88 14.62
CA PHE A 213 -4.29 9.92 13.35
C PHE A 213 -5.02 11.26 13.15
N THR A 214 -5.58 11.82 14.21
CA THR A 214 -6.20 13.16 14.16
C THR A 214 -5.19 14.25 13.80
N TYR A 215 -3.94 14.13 14.25
CA TYR A 215 -2.85 15.02 13.88
C TYR A 215 -2.55 14.91 12.37
N VAL A 216 -2.43 13.69 11.83
CA VAL A 216 -2.23 13.46 10.39
C VAL A 216 -3.34 14.09 9.56
N LEU A 217 -4.61 13.92 9.96
CA LEU A 217 -5.76 14.55 9.28
C LEU A 217 -5.69 16.08 9.26
N ARG A 218 -5.14 16.69 10.32
CA ARG A 218 -5.02 18.16 10.44
C ARG A 218 -3.80 18.73 9.72
N ALA A 219 -2.81 17.89 9.39
CA ALA A 219 -1.62 18.30 8.66
C ALA A 219 -1.88 18.51 7.16
N ALA A 220 -3.04 18.08 6.64
CA ALA A 220 -3.44 18.32 5.26
C ALA A 220 -3.56 19.82 4.95
N TYR A 221 -3.10 20.21 3.76
CA TYR A 221 -3.19 21.57 3.24
C TYR A 221 -3.61 21.55 1.77
N ASP A 222 -4.13 22.67 1.27
CA ASP A 222 -4.61 22.77 -0.11
C ASP A 222 -3.43 22.67 -1.09
N THR A 223 -3.55 21.82 -2.11
CA THR A 223 -2.59 21.75 -3.21
C THR A 223 -3.30 21.69 -4.56
N ALA A 224 -2.60 22.06 -5.63
CA ALA A 224 -3.18 21.98 -6.96
C ALA A 224 -3.53 20.53 -7.34
N SER A 225 -2.62 19.58 -7.05
CA SER A 225 -2.72 18.17 -7.43
C SER A 225 -3.67 17.37 -6.54
N HIS A 226 -3.63 17.57 -5.22
CA HIS A 226 -4.45 16.81 -4.26
C HIS A 226 -5.80 17.49 -3.96
N GLY A 227 -5.96 18.76 -4.32
CA GLY A 227 -7.17 19.53 -4.08
C GLY A 227 -7.20 20.12 -2.66
N LYS A 228 -8.41 20.29 -2.11
CA LYS A 228 -8.57 20.94 -0.80
C LYS A 228 -8.16 20.04 0.37
N ALA A 229 -7.56 20.61 1.40
CA ALA A 229 -7.21 19.97 2.67
C ALA A 229 -8.38 19.18 3.28
N VAL A 230 -9.59 19.75 3.22
CA VAL A 230 -10.80 19.10 3.72
C VAL A 230 -11.18 17.85 2.93
N ASN A 231 -10.84 17.78 1.64
CA ASN A 231 -11.07 16.61 0.80
C ASN A 231 -9.99 15.55 1.05
N ILE A 232 -8.73 15.96 1.19
CA ILE A 232 -7.61 15.07 1.57
C ILE A 232 -7.95 14.37 2.90
N ALA A 233 -8.25 15.14 3.95
CA ALA A 233 -8.62 14.61 5.26
C ALA A 233 -9.90 13.75 5.20
N TYR A 234 -10.89 14.15 4.38
CA TYR A 234 -12.10 13.35 4.20
C TYR A 234 -11.81 11.96 3.63
N TRP A 235 -10.97 11.87 2.58
CA TRP A 235 -10.65 10.60 1.94
C TRP A 235 -9.72 9.74 2.78
N LEU A 236 -8.69 10.34 3.41
CA LEU A 236 -7.83 9.64 4.38
C LEU A 236 -8.66 9.00 5.50
N LYS A 237 -9.53 9.80 6.14
CA LYS A 237 -10.40 9.32 7.23
C LYS A 237 -11.38 8.25 6.74
N ARG A 238 -11.97 8.45 5.55
CA ARG A 238 -12.92 7.49 4.98
C ARG A 238 -12.26 6.14 4.74
N GLY A 239 -11.03 6.11 4.23
CA GLY A 239 -10.24 4.89 4.10
C GLY A 239 -10.03 4.23 5.47
N PHE A 240 -9.51 5.01 6.42
CA PHE A 240 -9.22 4.55 7.78
C PHE A 240 -10.42 3.91 8.48
N ASP A 241 -11.58 4.56 8.45
CA ASP A 241 -12.78 4.05 9.12
C ASP A 241 -13.32 2.77 8.45
N GLN A 242 -13.10 2.61 7.14
CA GLN A 242 -13.67 1.50 6.37
C GLN A 242 -12.71 0.32 6.24
N GLU A 243 -11.42 0.54 6.43
CA GLU A 243 -10.34 -0.46 6.34
C GLU A 243 -10.35 -1.23 5.01
N GLY A 244 -10.79 -0.61 3.90
CA GLY A 244 -10.86 -1.30 2.62
C GLY A 244 -11.09 -0.40 1.41
N PRO A 245 -10.69 -0.86 0.21
CA PRO A 245 -10.74 -0.08 -1.02
C PRO A 245 -12.16 0.27 -1.51
N GLY A 246 -13.19 -0.46 -1.07
CA GLY A 246 -14.57 -0.24 -1.53
C GLY A 246 -15.11 1.16 -1.23
N ALA A 247 -14.55 1.83 -0.24
CA ALA A 247 -14.93 3.20 0.09
C ALA A 247 -14.23 4.26 -0.77
N CYS A 248 -13.22 3.90 -1.57
CA CYS A 248 -12.23 4.79 -2.19
C CYS A 248 -12.47 5.12 -3.68
N ASN A 249 -13.68 4.96 -4.18
CA ASN A 249 -14.01 5.24 -5.59
C ASN A 249 -14.23 6.75 -5.83
N THR A 250 -13.14 7.50 -5.98
CA THR A 250 -13.16 8.96 -6.25
C THR A 250 -13.68 9.31 -7.64
N PHE A 251 -13.52 8.41 -8.62
CA PHE A 251 -14.03 8.59 -9.99
C PHE A 251 -15.55 8.59 -10.09
N SER A 252 -16.24 8.04 -9.08
CA SER A 252 -17.70 8.06 -8.96
C SER A 252 -18.22 9.07 -7.92
N ALA A 253 -17.32 9.83 -7.30
CA ALA A 253 -17.66 10.77 -6.25
C ALA A 253 -18.20 12.11 -6.83
N PRO A 254 -19.06 12.82 -6.09
CA PRO A 254 -19.50 14.15 -6.50
C PRO A 254 -18.31 15.13 -6.52
N LYS A 255 -18.34 16.09 -7.46
CA LYS A 255 -17.26 17.08 -7.64
C LYS A 255 -16.85 17.80 -6.35
N SER A 256 -17.80 18.07 -5.45
CA SER A 256 -17.53 18.72 -4.16
C SER A 256 -16.59 17.93 -3.24
N LYS A 257 -16.48 16.61 -3.45
CA LYS A 257 -15.60 15.71 -2.68
C LYS A 257 -14.27 15.43 -3.36
N VAL A 258 -14.06 15.92 -4.58
CA VAL A 258 -12.82 15.73 -5.36
C VAL A 258 -12.31 17.06 -5.94
N ALA A 259 -12.72 18.16 -5.31
CA ALA A 259 -12.37 19.51 -5.70
C ALA A 259 -11.00 19.93 -5.15
#